data_AF-A0A024VRH4-F1
#
_entry.id   AF-A0A024VRH4-F1
#
_cell.length_a   1.000
_cell.length_b   1.000
_cell.length_c   1.000
_cell.angle_alpha   90.00
_cell.angle_beta   90.00
_cell.angle_gamma   90.00
#
_symmetry.space_group_name_H-M   'P 1'
#
loop_
_entity.id
_entity.type
_entity.pdbx_description
1 polymer ?
#
loop_
_entity_poly.entity_id
_entity_poly.type
_entity_poly.pdbx_seq_one_letter_code
_entity_poly.pdbx_strand_id
1 'polypeptide(L)'
;MLIYRRNKRFPNDVGCFYAAQIVLIFEYLQSLNIVYRDLKPENLLLDKDGFIKMTDFGFAKIVETRTYTLCGTPEYIAPEILLNVGHGKACSF
;
A
#
# COMPACT_ATOMS: atom_id res chain seq x y z
N MET A 1 5.44 -6.73 18.07
CA MET A 1 4.02 -6.80 17.65
C MET A 1 3.22 -7.77 18.53
N LEU A 2 3.07 -7.49 19.84
CA LEU A 2 2.27 -8.31 20.77
C LEU A 2 0.89 -7.68 21.09
N ILE A 3 0.61 -6.50 20.55
CA ILE A 3 -0.59 -5.71 20.90
C ILE A 3 -1.79 -6.07 19.99
N TYR A 4 -1.55 -6.56 18.76
CA TYR A 4 -2.63 -6.86 17.79
C TYR A 4 -3.47 -8.09 18.16
N ARG A 5 -2.91 -9.06 18.90
CA ARG A 5 -3.65 -10.29 19.24
C ARG A 5 -4.69 -10.13 20.35
N ARG A 6 -4.78 -8.96 21.01
CA ARG A 6 -5.73 -8.72 22.11
C ARG A 6 -6.89 -7.77 21.78
N ASN A 7 -6.71 -6.83 20.85
CA ASN A 7 -7.77 -5.90 20.43
C ASN A 7 -8.03 -6.05 18.94
N LYS A 8 -9.19 -6.65 18.59
CA LYS A 8 -9.58 -6.97 17.20
C LYS A 8 -9.67 -5.75 16.26
N ARG A 9 -9.73 -4.52 16.79
CA ARG A 9 -9.85 -3.28 16.02
C ARG A 9 -9.13 -2.13 16.70
N PHE A 10 -8.50 -1.26 15.91
CA PHE A 10 -8.01 0.02 16.39
C PHE A 10 -9.16 1.04 16.47
N PRO A 11 -9.09 2.00 17.41
CA PRO A 11 -9.83 3.24 17.32
C PRO A 11 -9.61 3.92 15.96
N ASN A 12 -10.60 4.65 15.46
CA ASN A 12 -10.58 5.18 14.10
C ASN A 12 -9.41 6.15 13.84
N ASP A 13 -9.14 7.02 14.81
CA ASP A 13 -8.00 7.94 14.83
C ASP A 13 -6.65 7.21 14.71
N VAL A 14 -6.48 6.13 15.46
CA VAL A 14 -5.27 5.29 15.41
C VAL A 14 -5.17 4.57 14.06
N GLY A 15 -6.30 4.08 13.53
CA GLY A 15 -6.38 3.49 12.20
C GLY A 15 -5.96 4.47 11.10
N CYS A 16 -6.48 5.71 11.15
CA CYS A 16 -6.12 6.78 10.23
C CYS A 16 -4.63 7.13 10.30
N PHE A 17 -4.06 7.20 11.51
CA PHE A 17 -2.62 7.49 11.69
C PHE A 17 -1.73 6.44 11.02
N TYR A 18 -2.05 5.16 11.17
CA TYR A 18 -1.29 4.08 10.53
C TYR A 18 -1.56 3.99 9.03
N ALA A 19 -2.80 4.21 8.58
CA ALA A 19 -3.12 4.27 7.15
C ALA A 19 -2.35 5.39 6.45
N ALA A 20 -2.25 6.58 7.04
CA ALA A 20 -1.48 7.69 6.49
C ALA A 20 0.01 7.35 6.32
N GLN A 21 0.61 6.69 7.30
CA GLN A 21 2.00 6.22 7.20
C GLN A 21 2.18 5.19 6.08
N ILE A 22 1.26 4.24 5.95
CA ILE A 22 1.29 3.23 4.89
C ILE A 22 1.23 3.90 3.52
N VAL A 23 0.31 4.86 3.32
CA VAL A 23 0.20 5.63 2.07
C VAL A 23 1.52 6.32 1.72
N LEU A 24 2.16 6.99 2.68
CA LEU A 24 3.44 7.66 2.47
C LEU A 24 4.57 6.67 2.10
N ILE A 25 4.59 5.50 2.73
CA ILE A 25 5.55 4.44 2.41
C ILE A 25 5.34 3.96 0.96
N PHE A 26 4.09 3.71 0.55
CA PHE A 26 3.80 3.27 -0.82
C PHE A 26 4.11 4.33 -1.87
N GLU A 27 3.82 5.60 -1.59
CA GLU A 27 4.19 6.71 -2.47
C GLU A 27 5.71 6.76 -2.68
N TYR A 28 6.49 6.58 -1.61
CA TYR A 28 7.94 6.51 -1.69
C TYR A 28 8.42 5.31 -2.52
N LEU A 29 7.89 4.11 -2.28
CA LEU A 29 8.27 2.92 -3.05
C LEU A 29 7.91 3.06 -4.54
N GLN A 30 6.75 3.63 -4.84
CA GLN A 30 6.33 3.90 -6.21
C GLN A 30 7.26 4.90 -6.90
N SER A 31 7.77 5.91 -6.18
CA SER A 31 8.77 6.86 -6.72
C SER A 31 10.07 6.16 -7.14
N LEU A 32 10.36 5.00 -6.56
CA LEU A 32 11.51 4.14 -6.86
C LEU A 32 11.17 3.00 -7.83
N ASN A 33 9.95 2.97 -8.39
CA ASN A 33 9.43 1.87 -9.20
C ASN A 33 9.43 0.51 -8.47
N ILE A 34 9.29 0.50 -7.13
CA ILE A 34 9.24 -0.70 -6.32
C ILE A 34 7.78 -1.05 -6.00
N VAL A 35 7.38 -2.29 -6.29
CA VAL A 35 6.09 -2.86 -5.88
C VAL A 35 6.33 -3.85 -4.74
N TYR A 36 5.77 -3.59 -3.55
CA TYR A 36 6.02 -4.37 -2.33
C TYR A 36 5.28 -5.73 -2.26
N ARG A 37 4.09 -5.84 -2.85
CA ARG A 37 3.30 -7.07 -3.07
C ARG A 37 2.88 -7.94 -1.87
N ASP A 38 3.34 -7.69 -0.65
CA ASP A 38 2.99 -8.50 0.54
C ASP A 38 2.53 -7.63 1.73
N LEU A 39 1.55 -6.74 1.47
CA LEU A 39 0.97 -5.89 2.51
C LEU A 39 0.05 -6.70 3.42
N LYS A 40 0.49 -6.93 4.65
CA LYS A 40 -0.29 -7.57 5.71
C LYS A 40 0.16 -7.06 7.09
N PRO A 41 -0.72 -7.07 8.10
CA PRO A 41 -0.37 -6.58 9.43
C PRO A 41 0.90 -7.18 9.98
N GLU A 42 1.19 -8.45 9.71
CA GLU A 42 2.38 -9.18 10.18
C GLU A 42 3.70 -8.55 9.70
N ASN A 43 3.68 -7.85 8.55
CA ASN A 43 4.86 -7.19 7.98
C ASN A 43 4.95 -5.69 8.34
N LEU A 44 4.05 -5.17 9.18
CA LEU A 44 4.03 -3.78 9.63
C LEU A 44 4.44 -3.70 11.11
N LEU A 45 5.74 -3.65 11.36
CA LEU A 45 6.26 -3.55 12.72
C LEU A 45 6.11 -2.13 13.26
N LEU A 46 5.99 -1.98 14.57
CA LEU A 46 6.08 -0.69 15.24
C LEU A 46 7.47 -0.55 15.86
N ASP A 47 8.09 0.61 15.67
CA ASP A 47 9.29 0.97 16.41
C ASP A 47 8.97 1.41 17.85
N LYS A 48 10.01 1.78 18.60
CA LYS A 48 9.89 2.22 20.01
C LYS A 48 9.04 3.48 20.19
N ASP A 49 8.92 4.29 19.15
CA ASP A 49 8.21 5.57 19.14
C ASP A 49 6.78 5.41 18.59
N GLY A 50 6.41 4.20 18.15
CA GLY A 50 5.07 3.86 17.66
C GLY A 50 4.86 4.10 16.16
N PHE A 51 5.93 4.26 15.38
CA PHE A 51 5.83 4.43 13.92
C PHE A 51 5.97 3.09 13.19
N ILE A 52 5.35 3.01 12.01
CA ILE A 52 5.40 1.83 11.15
C ILE A 52 6.79 1.69 10.52
N LYS A 53 7.34 0.48 10.63
CA LYS A 53 8.46 -0.03 9.86
C LYS A 53 7.97 -1.22 9.04
N MET A 54 7.96 -1.06 7.72
CA MET A 54 7.64 -2.14 6.79
C MET A 54 8.83 -3.11 6.70
N THR A 55 8.55 -4.40 6.83
CA THR A 55 9.56 -5.47 6.79
C THR A 55 9.29 -6.46 5.68
N ASP A 56 10.16 -7.44 5.45
CA ASP A 56 9.95 -8.52 4.47
C ASP A 56 9.71 -8.02 3.03
N PHE A 57 10.79 -7.63 2.37
CA PHE A 57 10.79 -7.26 0.95
C PHE A 57 11.02 -8.49 0.03
N GLY A 58 10.84 -9.72 0.54
CA GLY A 58 11.09 -10.94 -0.23
C GLY A 58 10.24 -11.07 -1.49
N PHE A 59 9.06 -10.46 -1.50
CA PHE A 59 8.18 -10.36 -2.67
C PHE A 59 8.27 -9.02 -3.39
N ALA A 60 9.06 -8.06 -2.91
CA ALA A 60 9.18 -6.77 -3.56
C ALA A 60 9.88 -6.90 -4.93
N LYS A 61 9.50 -6.06 -5.90
CA LYS A 61 10.08 -6.09 -7.24
C LYS A 61 10.19 -4.68 -7.82
N ILE A 62 11.35 -4.37 -8.43
CA ILE A 62 11.51 -3.16 -9.25
C ILE A 62 10.84 -3.43 -10.60
N VAL A 63 9.95 -2.54 -11.01
CA VAL A 63 9.18 -2.62 -12.26
C VAL A 63 9.50 -1.38 -13.09
N GLU A 64 10.49 -1.49 -13.98
CA GLU A 64 11.01 -0.36 -14.77
C GLU A 64 10.03 0.15 -15.84
N THR A 65 9.12 -0.69 -16.30
CA THR A 65 8.03 -0.29 -17.19
C THR A 65 6.84 0.16 -16.38
N ARG A 66 6.44 1.43 -16.49
CA ARG A 66 5.09 1.87 -16.10
C ARG A 66 4.07 1.06 -16.90
N THR A 67 3.65 -0.08 -16.37
CA THR A 67 2.60 -0.88 -16.97
C THR A 67 1.28 -0.13 -16.71
N TYR A 68 0.84 0.60 -17.73
CA TYR A 68 -0.60 0.81 -17.99
C TYR A 68 -1.31 -0.51 -18.33
N THR A 69 -0.62 -1.65 -18.21
CA THR A 69 -1.20 -2.98 -18.25
C THR A 69 -2.12 -3.14 -17.04
N LEU A 70 -3.40 -2.97 -17.35
CA LEU A 70 -4.58 -3.16 -16.55
C LEU A 70 -4.61 -4.60 -15.97
N CYS A 71 -3.81 -4.86 -14.94
CA CYS A 71 -3.74 -6.15 -14.27
C CYS A 71 -4.61 -6.07 -13.00
N GLY A 72 -5.89 -6.41 -13.15
CA GLY A 72 -6.88 -6.57 -12.09
C GLY A 72 -8.10 -7.30 -12.65
N THR A 73 -8.90 -7.92 -11.79
CA THR A 73 -10.21 -8.46 -12.18
C THR A 73 -11.08 -7.29 -12.65
N PRO A 74 -11.71 -7.34 -13.84
CA PRO A 74 -12.41 -6.19 -14.46
C PRO A 74 -13.54 -5.59 -13.60
N GLU A 75 -13.98 -6.31 -12.57
CA GLU A 75 -15.01 -5.88 -11.62
C GLU A 75 -14.58 -4.73 -10.69
N TYR A 76 -13.27 -4.51 -10.49
CA TYR A 76 -12.73 -3.49 -9.57
C TYR A 76 -12.10 -2.29 -10.29
N ILE A 77 -12.28 -2.21 -11.60
CA ILE A 77 -11.61 -1.22 -12.43
C ILE A 77 -12.58 -0.07 -12.63
N ALA A 78 -12.20 1.11 -12.13
CA ALA A 78 -13.00 2.31 -12.25
C ALA A 78 -13.24 2.64 -13.74
N PRO A 79 -14.48 3.04 -14.13
CA PRO A 79 -14.89 3.17 -15.53
C PRO A 79 -14.03 4.12 -16.36
N GLU A 80 -13.40 5.11 -15.74
CA GLU A 80 -12.45 6.03 -16.35
C GLU A 80 -11.16 5.37 -16.85
N ILE A 81 -10.74 4.26 -16.23
CA ILE A 81 -9.55 3.49 -16.63
C ILE A 81 -9.87 2.64 -17.87
N LEU A 82 -11.10 2.15 -17.99
CA LEU A 82 -11.57 1.37 -19.14
C LEU A 82 -11.75 2.22 -20.40
N LEU A 83 -12.00 3.53 -20.24
CA LEU A 83 -12.34 4.43 -21.34
C LEU A 83 -11.12 5.12 -21.97
N ASN A 84 -9.90 4.79 -21.53
CA ASN A 84 -8.63 5.32 -22.07
C ASN A 84 -8.58 6.86 -22.16
N VAL A 85 -9.37 7.56 -21.32
CA VAL A 85 -9.34 9.02 -21.19
C VAL A 85 -8.22 9.31 -20.20
N GLY A 86 -7.10 9.83 -20.72
CA GLY A 86 -5.91 10.07 -19.92
C GLY A 86 -6.20 10.96 -18.72
N HIS A 87 -6.08 10.41 -17.51
CA HIS A 87 -6.06 11.18 -16.27
C HIS A 87 -4.77 10.91 -15.48
N GLY A 88 -4.18 12.00 -15.00
CA GLY A 88 -2.92 12.02 -14.27
C GLY A 88 -3.09 11.66 -12.79
N LYS A 89 -1.98 11.19 -12.20
CA LYS A 89 -1.67 11.05 -10.76
C LYS A 89 -2.89 11.02 -9.81
N ALA A 90 -3.70 9.97 -9.82
CA ALA A 90 -4.64 9.71 -8.72
C ALA A 90 -5.20 8.27 -8.69
N CYS A 91 -4.43 7.23 -9.02
CA CYS A 91 -4.90 5.86 -8.79
C CYS A 91 -3.74 4.93 -8.46
N SER A 92 -3.55 4.62 -7.18
CA SER A 92 -2.83 3.41 -6.75
C SER A 92 -3.40 2.99 -5.39
N PHE A 93 -4.24 1.95 -5.42
CA PHE A 93 -4.40 0.99 -4.33
C PHE A 93 -3.35 -0.12 -4.52
#